data_AF-A0A7C7VEH9-F1
#
_entry.id   AF-A0A7C7VEH9-F1
#
_cell.length_a   1.000
_cell.length_b   1.000
_cell.length_c   1.000
_cell.angle_alpha   90.00
_cell.angle_beta   90.00
_cell.angle_gamma   90.00
#
_symmetry.space_group_name_H-M   'P 1'
#
loop_
_entity.id
_entity.type
_entity.pdbx_description
1 polymer ?
#
loop_
_entity_poly.entity_id
_entity_poly.type
_entity_poly.pdbx_seq_one_letter_code
_entity_poly.pdbx_strand_id
1 'polypeptide(L)'
;ANLLIFLGLLGTFSGLATTVPAVVETIRSLQPVEGEEGLAVFGRLMDGLDDQLGGMGTAFASSLLGLAGSLVVGLLELYAGHGQNRFYRELEEWLASITRVSFSGDGDGAIDKAAIATVLDHMVDQMDTLQSLFAQSETRRAATEQRMLQLSQAVEGLTDRLGPGQVSATEKLAVAQDRLASALDGMAAEQGLDDESRNRLRSIDVQLFKMAEEIGSNRDAEVMGLRGDIAQLTEALQALTQAARAPAEARARRRPTSPPADR
;
A
#
# COMPACT_ATOMS: atom_id res chain seq x y z
N ALA A 1 -9.38 -3.31 17.81
CA ALA A 1 -9.51 -2.15 16.89
C ALA A 1 -10.47 -2.37 15.73
N ASN A 2 -10.35 -3.45 14.94
CA ASN A 2 -11.14 -3.66 13.70
C ASN A 2 -12.66 -3.63 13.87
N LEU A 3 -13.21 -4.11 14.99
CA LEU A 3 -14.65 -4.16 15.21
C LEU A 3 -15.26 -2.75 15.41
N LEU A 4 -14.51 -1.81 15.99
CA LEU A 4 -14.94 -0.42 16.17
C LEU A 4 -14.93 0.37 14.86
N ILE A 5 -13.94 0.10 14.01
CA ILE A 5 -13.90 0.64 12.64
C ILE A 5 -15.09 0.11 11.84
N PHE A 6 -15.35 -1.19 11.93
CA PHE A 6 -16.51 -1.82 11.29
C PHE A 6 -17.84 -1.23 11.79
N LEU A 7 -17.96 -0.95 13.09
CA LEU A 7 -19.14 -0.31 13.66
C LEU A 7 -19.31 1.14 13.15
N GLY A 8 -18.22 1.88 12.97
CA GLY A 8 -18.24 3.20 12.35
C GLY A 8 -18.69 3.18 10.88
N LEU A 9 -18.18 2.21 10.11
CA LEU A 9 -18.61 1.98 8.73
C LEU A 9 -20.08 1.54 8.63
N LEU A 10 -20.55 0.69 9.55
CA LEU A 10 -21.96 0.31 9.63
C LEU A 10 -22.87 1.51 9.87
N GLY A 11 -22.44 2.47 10.70
CA GLY A 11 -23.15 3.72 10.90
C GLY A 11 -23.24 4.59 9.64
N THR A 12 -22.16 4.67 8.85
CA THR A 12 -22.22 5.35 7.55
C THR A 12 -23.15 4.66 6.56
N PHE A 13 -23.18 3.33 6.55
CA PHE A 13 -24.12 2.56 5.74
C PHE A 13 -25.57 2.81 6.18
N SER A 14 -25.82 2.84 7.49
CA SER A 14 -27.15 3.13 8.04
C SER A 14 -27.62 4.55 7.69
N GLY A 15 -26.76 5.56 7.79
CA GLY A 15 -27.13 6.93 7.43
C GLY A 15 -27.37 7.08 5.93
N LEU A 16 -26.59 6.41 5.08
CA LEU A 16 -26.85 6.34 3.64
C LEU A 16 -28.17 5.62 3.31
N ALA A 17 -28.48 4.53 4.02
CA ALA A 17 -29.73 3.81 3.85
C ALA A 17 -30.96 4.68 4.17
N THR A 18 -30.82 5.67 5.06
CA THR A 18 -31.88 6.63 5.37
C THR A 18 -31.91 7.86 4.45
N THR A 19 -30.75 8.38 4.03
CA THR A 19 -30.69 9.59 3.20
C THR A 19 -31.03 9.34 1.73
N VAL A 20 -30.64 8.19 1.16
CA VAL A 20 -30.90 7.89 -0.26
C VAL A 20 -32.41 7.88 -0.58
N PRO A 21 -33.28 7.21 0.20
CA PRO A 21 -34.73 7.30 0.00
C PRO A 21 -35.28 8.72 0.13
N ALA A 22 -34.82 9.49 1.12
CA ALA A 22 -35.25 10.86 1.35
C ALA A 22 -34.90 11.79 0.16
N VAL A 23 -33.73 11.61 -0.45
CA VAL A 23 -33.33 12.31 -1.68
C VAL A 23 -34.29 12.00 -2.83
N VAL A 24 -34.60 10.72 -3.02
CA VAL A 24 -35.51 10.27 -4.09
C VAL A 24 -36.91 10.86 -3.91
N GLU A 25 -37.41 10.89 -2.67
CA GLU A 25 -38.71 11.48 -2.34
C GLU A 25 -38.72 12.99 -2.60
N THR A 26 -37.65 13.68 -2.19
CA THR A 26 -37.47 15.13 -2.44
C THR A 26 -37.50 15.43 -3.95
N ILE A 27 -36.77 14.68 -4.76
CA ILE A 27 -36.74 14.85 -6.23
C ILE A 27 -38.13 14.62 -6.84
N ARG A 28 -38.88 13.62 -6.36
CA ARG A 28 -40.25 13.36 -6.81
C ARG A 28 -41.21 14.48 -6.42
N SER A 29 -41.04 15.05 -5.23
CA SER A 29 -41.89 16.14 -4.69
C SER A 29 -41.70 17.50 -5.39
N LEU A 30 -40.65 17.63 -6.22
CA LEU A 30 -40.34 18.83 -7.00
C LEU A 30 -41.01 18.87 -8.37
N GLN A 31 -41.69 17.80 -8.79
CA GLN A 31 -42.50 17.86 -10.01
C GLN A 31 -43.69 18.81 -9.78
N PRO A 32 -43.78 19.94 -10.52
CA PRO A 32 -44.84 20.92 -10.32
C PRO A 32 -46.19 20.33 -10.76
N VAL A 33 -47.22 20.48 -9.93
CA VAL A 33 -48.60 20.19 -10.32
C VAL A 33 -49.19 21.45 -10.97
N GLU A 34 -50.00 21.31 -12.03
CA GLU A 34 -50.64 22.47 -12.69
C GLU A 34 -51.45 23.30 -11.68
N GLY A 35 -51.10 24.57 -11.53
CA GLY A 35 -51.75 25.52 -10.62
C GLY A 35 -51.09 25.66 -9.24
N GLU A 36 -49.96 25.00 -8.99
CA GLU A 36 -49.29 25.05 -7.69
C GLU A 36 -48.37 26.28 -7.52
N GLU A 37 -48.42 26.93 -6.35
CA GLU A 37 -47.57 28.08 -6.04
C GLU A 37 -46.09 27.66 -5.87
N GLY A 38 -45.17 28.34 -6.55
CA GLY A 38 -43.73 28.05 -6.48
C GLY A 38 -43.13 28.13 -5.06
N LEU A 39 -43.79 28.83 -4.13
CA LEU A 39 -43.39 28.88 -2.72
C LEU A 39 -43.60 27.53 -2.00
N ALA A 40 -44.63 26.77 -2.37
CA ALA A 40 -44.91 25.45 -1.80
C ALA A 40 -43.86 24.40 -2.26
N VAL A 41 -43.44 24.47 -3.52
CA VAL A 41 -42.36 23.64 -4.07
C VAL A 41 -41.03 23.92 -3.35
N PHE A 42 -40.76 25.19 -3.05
CA PHE A 42 -39.55 25.59 -2.32
C PHE A 42 -39.54 25.10 -0.87
N GLY A 43 -40.71 25.10 -0.19
CA GLY A 43 -40.84 24.53 1.15
C GLY A 43 -40.49 23.03 1.19
N ARG A 44 -41.01 22.25 0.23
CA ARG A 44 -40.69 20.81 0.11
C ARG A 44 -39.20 20.54 -0.18
N LEU A 45 -38.55 21.41 -0.96
CA LEU A 45 -37.10 21.34 -1.16
C LEU A 45 -36.33 21.54 0.15
N MET A 46 -36.77 22.51 0.97
CA MET A 46 -36.11 22.84 2.22
C MET A 46 -36.25 21.72 3.25
N ASP A 47 -37.44 21.14 3.39
CA ASP A 47 -37.70 20.00 4.27
C ASP A 47 -36.89 18.76 3.85
N GLY A 48 -36.82 18.48 2.53
CA GLY A 48 -36.03 17.37 2.00
C GLY A 48 -34.52 17.50 2.17
N LEU A 49 -34.00 18.74 2.19
CA LEU A 49 -32.60 19.03 2.50
C LEU A 49 -32.28 18.88 3.99
N ASP A 50 -33.20 19.26 4.88
CA ASP A 50 -33.03 19.12 6.34
C ASP A 50 -32.97 17.64 6.76
N ASP A 51 -33.86 16.81 6.19
CA ASP A 51 -33.86 15.36 6.43
C ASP A 51 -32.56 14.68 5.94
N GLN A 52 -32.01 15.13 4.80
CA GLN A 52 -30.72 14.66 4.31
C GLN A 52 -29.56 15.05 5.23
N LEU A 53 -29.56 16.30 5.72
CA LEU A 53 -28.54 16.79 6.64
C LEU A 53 -28.56 15.99 7.95
N GLY A 54 -29.75 15.63 8.45
CA GLY A 54 -29.90 14.77 9.63
C GLY A 54 -29.31 13.36 9.44
N GLY A 55 -29.65 12.69 8.33
CA GLY A 55 -29.13 11.35 8.03
C GLY A 55 -27.62 11.33 7.70
N MET A 56 -27.08 12.40 7.11
CA MET A 56 -25.64 12.55 6.89
C MET A 56 -24.90 12.82 8.22
N GLY A 57 -25.49 13.60 9.13
CA GLY A 57 -24.92 13.91 10.44
C GLY A 57 -24.77 12.66 11.32
N THR A 58 -25.76 11.77 11.30
CA THR A 58 -25.70 10.49 12.05
C THR A 58 -24.66 9.52 11.48
N ALA A 59 -24.55 9.41 10.14
CA ALA A 59 -23.48 8.67 9.47
C ALA A 59 -22.09 9.18 9.89
N PHE A 60 -21.88 10.49 9.85
CA PHE A 60 -20.61 11.11 10.18
C PHE A 60 -20.24 10.94 11.66
N ALA A 61 -21.19 11.19 12.58
CA ALA A 61 -20.97 11.02 14.02
C ALA A 61 -20.64 9.57 14.39
N SER A 62 -21.31 8.59 13.77
CA SER A 62 -21.03 7.16 14.01
C SER A 62 -19.64 6.76 13.49
N SER A 63 -19.21 7.29 12.34
CA SER A 63 -17.86 7.06 11.81
C SER A 63 -16.78 7.64 12.73
N LEU A 64 -16.98 8.88 13.18
CA LEU A 64 -16.06 9.57 14.07
C LEU A 64 -15.92 8.81 15.41
N LEU A 65 -17.03 8.31 15.95
CA LEU A 65 -17.05 7.50 17.17
C LEU A 65 -16.34 6.16 16.99
N GLY A 66 -16.55 5.46 15.87
CA GLY A 66 -15.89 4.20 15.55
C GLY A 66 -14.37 4.35 15.40
N LEU A 67 -13.92 5.40 14.71
CA LEU A 67 -12.51 5.71 14.54
C LEU A 67 -11.85 6.18 15.84
N ALA A 68 -12.47 7.13 16.57
CA ALA A 68 -11.95 7.60 17.86
C ALA A 68 -11.88 6.46 18.88
N GLY A 69 -12.88 5.59 18.93
CA GLY A 69 -12.86 4.38 19.75
C GLY A 69 -11.71 3.43 19.36
N SER A 70 -11.47 3.24 18.05
CA SER A 70 -10.35 2.41 17.58
C SER A 70 -8.99 2.97 18.00
N LEU A 71 -8.84 4.30 17.99
CA LEU A 71 -7.63 5.00 18.39
C LEU A 71 -7.36 4.84 19.89
N VAL A 72 -8.38 5.05 20.73
CA VAL A 72 -8.26 4.88 22.18
C VAL A 72 -7.90 3.44 22.53
N VAL A 73 -8.56 2.46 21.92
CA VAL A 73 -8.24 1.04 22.14
C VAL A 73 -6.82 0.70 21.65
N GLY A 74 -6.40 1.23 20.50
CA GLY A 74 -5.03 1.05 20.00
C GLY A 74 -3.97 1.63 20.94
N LEU A 75 -4.24 2.78 21.55
CA LEU A 75 -3.36 3.38 22.55
C LEU A 75 -3.29 2.52 23.83
N LEU A 76 -4.43 1.98 24.29
CA LEU A 76 -4.47 1.07 25.42
C LEU A 76 -3.69 -0.22 25.15
N GLU A 77 -3.75 -0.75 23.93
CA GLU A 77 -2.99 -1.93 23.51
C GLU A 77 -1.48 -1.67 23.56
N LEU A 78 -1.04 -0.48 23.14
CA LEU A 78 0.37 -0.06 23.26
C LEU A 78 0.82 0.04 24.73
N TYR A 79 0.00 0.67 25.58
CA TYR A 79 0.30 0.76 27.01
C TYR A 79 0.32 -0.61 27.69
N ALA A 80 -0.63 -1.48 27.36
CA ALA A 80 -0.68 -2.85 27.86
C ALA A 80 0.55 -3.65 27.42
N GLY A 81 0.97 -3.55 26.15
CA GLY A 81 2.17 -4.21 25.64
C GLY A 81 3.45 -3.73 26.33
N HIS A 82 3.59 -2.42 26.56
CA HIS A 82 4.71 -1.87 27.33
C HIS A 82 4.69 -2.35 28.79
N GLY A 83 3.52 -2.33 29.44
CA GLY A 83 3.34 -2.80 30.81
C GLY A 83 3.68 -4.28 30.94
N GLN A 84 3.24 -5.11 29.99
CA GLN A 84 3.53 -6.53 29.95
C GLN A 84 5.04 -6.80 29.79
N ASN A 85 5.72 -6.12 28.87
CA ASN A 85 7.18 -6.25 28.72
C ASN A 85 7.96 -5.77 29.95
N ARG A 86 7.46 -4.75 30.64
CA ARG A 86 8.04 -4.31 31.91
C ARG A 86 7.83 -5.37 33.00
N PHE A 87 6.61 -5.88 33.14
CA PHE A 87 6.26 -6.90 34.12
C PHE A 87 7.06 -8.18 33.92
N TYR A 88 7.21 -8.66 32.68
CA TYR A 88 8.06 -9.83 32.41
C TYR A 88 9.52 -9.61 32.80
N ARG A 89 10.08 -8.42 32.52
CA ARG A 89 11.44 -8.08 32.95
C ARG A 89 11.56 -8.02 34.48
N GLU A 90 10.58 -7.43 35.17
CA GLU A 90 10.58 -7.38 36.63
C GLU A 90 10.41 -8.78 37.25
N LEU A 91 9.59 -9.64 36.66
CA LEU A 91 9.47 -11.04 37.07
C LEU A 91 10.77 -11.82 36.82
N GLU A 92 11.42 -11.60 35.67
CA GLU A 92 12.71 -12.23 35.36
C GLU A 92 13.79 -11.81 36.35
N GLU A 93 13.90 -10.51 36.64
CA GLU A 93 14.83 -9.97 37.65
C GLU A 93 14.53 -10.54 39.04
N TRP A 94 13.24 -10.61 39.42
CA TRP A 94 12.82 -11.19 40.69
C TRP A 94 13.19 -12.68 40.80
N LEU A 95 12.93 -13.48 39.75
CA LEU A 95 13.32 -14.89 39.68
C LEU A 95 14.85 -15.08 39.68
N ALA A 96 15.58 -14.21 38.97
CA ALA A 96 17.03 -14.20 38.97
C ALA A 96 17.58 -13.91 40.37
N SER A 97 16.95 -13.00 41.14
CA SER A 97 17.35 -12.70 42.51
C SER A 97 17.24 -13.91 43.45
N ILE A 98 16.17 -14.70 43.33
CA ILE A 98 15.98 -15.93 44.12
C ILE A 98 17.03 -16.98 43.76
N THR A 99 17.28 -17.16 42.46
CA THR A 99 18.20 -18.18 41.96
C THR A 99 19.66 -17.84 42.29
N ARG A 100 20.05 -16.56 42.21
CA ARG A 100 21.41 -16.09 42.55
C ARG A 100 21.71 -16.18 44.04
N VAL A 101 20.71 -15.91 44.90
CA VAL A 101 20.82 -16.09 46.36
C VAL A 101 21.00 -17.56 46.72
N SER A 102 20.40 -18.50 45.98
CA SER A 102 20.59 -19.95 46.23
C SER A 102 22.00 -20.47 45.90
N PHE A 103 22.75 -19.78 45.03
CA PHE A 103 24.11 -20.18 44.61
C PHE A 103 25.24 -19.48 45.40
N SER A 104 24.91 -18.45 46.21
CA SER A 104 25.89 -17.76 47.08
C SER A 104 25.87 -18.24 48.53
N GLY A 105 25.16 -19.34 48.82
CA GLY A 105 25.26 -20.05 50.09
C GLY A 105 26.40 -21.07 50.05
N ASP A 106 27.47 -20.75 50.77
CA ASP A 106 28.61 -21.60 51.16
C ASP A 106 29.74 -21.80 50.13
N GLY A 107 30.89 -21.18 50.37
CA GLY A 107 32.10 -21.36 49.56
C GLY A 107 33.12 -20.23 49.66
N ASP A 108 33.98 -20.33 50.67
CA ASP A 108 35.14 -19.49 51.00
C ASP A 108 36.21 -19.39 49.88
N GLY A 109 36.89 -18.24 49.80
CA GLY A 109 38.33 -18.13 49.51
C GLY A 109 38.86 -18.31 48.07
N ALA A 110 39.55 -17.26 47.59
CA ALA A 110 40.49 -17.19 46.45
C ALA A 110 39.90 -17.11 45.03
N ILE A 111 40.02 -15.92 44.42
CA ILE A 111 39.91 -15.75 42.98
C ILE A 111 41.05 -16.53 42.33
N ASP A 112 40.71 -17.67 41.73
CA ASP A 112 41.64 -18.60 41.12
C ASP A 112 42.24 -17.98 39.85
N LYS A 113 43.57 -17.94 39.74
CA LYS A 113 44.26 -17.42 38.55
C LYS A 113 43.90 -18.24 37.29
N ALA A 114 43.49 -19.49 37.48
CA ALA A 114 42.94 -20.33 36.43
C ALA A 114 41.61 -19.78 35.89
N ALA A 115 40.72 -19.28 36.75
CA ALA A 115 39.46 -18.66 36.32
C ALA A 115 39.69 -17.38 35.50
N ILE A 116 40.71 -16.58 35.85
CA ILE A 116 41.08 -15.38 35.08
C ILE A 116 41.65 -15.76 33.71
N ALA A 117 42.48 -16.80 33.63
CA ALA A 117 43.02 -17.30 32.35
C ALA A 117 41.91 -17.84 31.43
N THR A 118 40.94 -18.58 31.98
CA THR A 118 39.78 -19.07 31.21
C THR A 118 38.88 -17.93 30.72
N VAL A 119 38.66 -16.89 31.53
CA VAL A 119 37.89 -15.71 31.10
C VAL A 119 38.62 -14.94 29.99
N LEU A 120 39.95 -14.82 30.06
CA LEU A 120 40.74 -14.13 29.04
C LEU A 120 40.76 -14.90 27.70
N ASP A 121 40.87 -16.23 27.76
CA ASP A 121 40.76 -17.10 26.58
C ASP A 121 39.36 -17.00 25.95
N HIS A 122 38.31 -16.97 26.78
CA HIS A 122 36.94 -16.75 26.31
C HIS A 122 36.73 -15.36 25.68
N MET A 123 37.43 -14.32 26.16
CA MET A 123 37.39 -12.99 25.55
C MET A 123 38.07 -12.95 24.17
N VAL A 124 39.15 -13.71 23.97
CA VAL A 124 39.81 -13.82 22.66
C VAL A 124 38.90 -14.52 21.65
N ASP A 125 38.26 -15.61 22.05
CA ASP A 125 37.32 -16.36 21.20
C ASP A 125 36.05 -15.54 20.88
N GLN A 126 35.56 -14.75 21.85
CA GLN A 126 34.49 -13.79 21.63
C GLN A 126 34.90 -12.66 20.68
N MET A 127 36.14 -12.16 20.75
CA MET A 127 36.64 -11.12 19.83
C MET A 127 36.77 -11.64 18.40
N ASP A 128 37.24 -12.87 18.21
CA ASP A 128 37.29 -13.51 16.89
C ASP A 128 35.88 -13.71 16.31
N THR A 129 34.95 -14.15 17.16
CA THR A 129 33.53 -14.25 16.80
C THR A 129 32.96 -12.90 16.39
N LEU A 130 33.22 -11.82 17.14
CA LEU A 130 32.77 -10.47 16.80
C LEU A 130 33.38 -9.97 15.48
N GLN A 131 34.67 -10.17 15.26
CA GLN A 131 35.32 -9.80 13.98
C GLN A 131 34.70 -10.54 12.80
N SER A 132 34.42 -11.84 12.95
CA SER A 132 33.74 -12.63 11.92
C SER A 132 32.32 -12.14 11.62
N LEU A 133 31.58 -11.71 12.66
CA LEU A 133 30.25 -11.14 12.52
C LEU A 133 30.27 -9.78 11.85
N PHE A 134 31.26 -8.93 12.17
CA PHE A 134 31.46 -7.64 11.50
C PHE A 134 31.80 -7.81 10.01
N ALA A 135 32.71 -8.72 9.66
CA ALA A 135 33.06 -9.00 8.26
C ALA A 135 31.85 -9.52 7.45
N GLN A 136 31.04 -10.40 8.05
CA GLN A 136 29.79 -10.87 7.45
C GLN A 136 28.75 -9.75 7.34
N SER A 137 28.66 -8.86 8.34
CA SER A 137 27.75 -7.72 8.33
C SER A 137 28.08 -6.74 7.20
N GLU A 138 29.36 -6.42 7.01
CA GLU A 138 29.78 -5.50 5.96
C GLU A 138 29.54 -6.08 4.56
N THR A 139 29.76 -7.39 4.38
CA THR A 139 29.44 -8.10 3.14
C THR A 139 27.94 -8.04 2.84
N ARG A 140 27.08 -8.25 3.85
CA ARG A 140 25.62 -8.15 3.71
C ARG A 140 25.17 -6.72 3.40
N ARG A 141 25.82 -5.73 4.02
CA ARG A 141 25.54 -4.32 3.79
C ARG A 141 25.85 -3.94 2.34
N ALA A 142 27.04 -4.32 1.84
CA ALA A 142 27.42 -4.09 0.44
C ALA A 142 26.44 -4.76 -0.55
N ALA A 143 26.02 -6.00 -0.28
CA ALA A 143 25.02 -6.69 -1.11
C ALA A 143 23.65 -6.02 -1.09
N THR A 144 23.26 -5.41 0.04
CA THR A 144 21.99 -4.67 0.17
C THR A 144 22.07 -3.34 -0.57
N GLU A 145 23.17 -2.60 -0.45
CA GLU A 145 23.42 -1.36 -1.19
C GLU A 145 23.36 -1.62 -2.71
N GLN A 146 23.98 -2.71 -3.19
CA GLN A 146 23.93 -3.09 -4.61
C GLN A 146 22.50 -3.39 -5.09
N ARG A 147 21.66 -4.02 -4.26
CA ARG A 147 20.25 -4.28 -4.60
C ARG A 147 19.41 -3.02 -4.60
N MET A 148 19.68 -2.07 -3.72
CA MET A 148 19.01 -0.75 -3.75
C MET A 148 19.35 0.02 -5.02
N LEU A 149 20.61 -0.05 -5.48
CA LEU A 149 21.01 0.56 -6.76
C LEU A 149 20.25 -0.07 -7.94
N GLN A 150 20.13 -1.40 -7.98
CA GLN A 150 19.35 -2.09 -9.01
C GLN A 150 17.87 -1.71 -8.99
N LEU A 151 17.27 -1.61 -7.80
CA LEU A 151 15.88 -1.17 -7.67
C LEU A 151 15.71 0.28 -8.16
N SER A 152 16.65 1.17 -7.83
CA SER A 152 16.63 2.56 -8.29
C SER A 152 16.68 2.65 -9.82
N GLN A 153 17.55 1.86 -10.47
CA GLN A 153 17.65 1.80 -11.93
C GLN A 153 16.37 1.27 -12.58
N ALA A 154 15.73 0.25 -11.98
CA ALA A 154 14.46 -0.27 -12.48
C ALA A 154 13.32 0.75 -12.38
N VAL A 155 13.27 1.54 -11.29
CA VAL A 155 12.29 2.62 -11.11
C VAL A 155 12.54 3.78 -12.07
N GLU A 156 13.80 4.13 -12.32
CA GLU A 156 14.18 5.16 -13.30
C GLU A 156 13.75 4.73 -14.72
N GLY A 157 14.06 3.49 -15.13
CA GLY A 157 13.63 2.96 -16.43
C GLY A 157 12.11 2.90 -16.61
N LEU A 158 11.37 2.58 -15.54
CA LEU A 158 9.90 2.62 -15.55
C LEU A 158 9.36 4.05 -15.69
N THR A 159 10.00 5.01 -15.01
CA THR A 159 9.62 6.43 -15.04
C THR A 159 9.87 7.05 -16.41
N ASP A 160 10.99 6.71 -17.06
CA ASP A 160 11.29 7.15 -18.43
C ASP A 160 10.26 6.63 -19.44
N ARG A 161 9.81 5.38 -19.30
CA ARG A 161 8.78 4.78 -20.16
C ARG A 161 7.38 5.36 -19.92
N LEU A 162 7.05 5.69 -18.67
CA LEU A 162 5.83 6.41 -18.29
C LEU A 162 5.94 7.93 -18.49
N GLY A 163 7.09 8.40 -18.96
CA GLY A 163 7.41 9.81 -19.11
C GLY A 163 6.49 10.55 -20.09
N PRO A 164 6.72 11.86 -20.29
CA PRO A 164 5.84 12.75 -21.05
C PRO A 164 5.58 12.33 -22.50
N GLY A 165 6.28 11.32 -23.03
CA GLY A 165 5.98 10.67 -24.30
C GLY A 165 4.52 10.18 -24.40
N GLN A 166 4.00 9.50 -23.37
CA GLN A 166 2.65 8.93 -23.40
C GLN A 166 1.54 10.01 -23.26
N VAL A 167 1.83 11.07 -22.50
CA VAL A 167 0.96 12.25 -22.36
C VAL A 167 0.98 13.10 -23.65
N SER A 168 2.14 13.30 -24.26
CA SER A 168 2.22 14.05 -25.52
C SER A 168 1.61 13.29 -26.70
N ALA A 169 1.64 11.96 -26.69
CA ALA A 169 0.97 11.13 -27.69
C ALA A 169 -0.55 11.22 -27.60
N THR A 170 -1.10 11.23 -26.37
CA THR A 170 -2.55 11.38 -26.14
C THR A 170 -3.04 12.80 -26.46
N GLU A 171 -2.24 13.82 -26.16
CA GLU A 171 -2.53 15.21 -26.54
C GLU A 171 -2.50 15.40 -28.06
N LYS A 172 -1.49 14.85 -28.75
CA LYS A 172 -1.43 14.86 -30.22
C LYS A 172 -2.59 14.10 -30.86
N LEU A 173 -3.03 12.98 -30.25
CA LEU A 173 -4.19 12.22 -30.70
C LEU A 173 -5.49 13.01 -30.53
N ALA A 174 -5.67 13.70 -29.40
CA ALA A 174 -6.82 14.58 -29.16
C ALA A 174 -6.88 15.72 -30.19
N VAL A 175 -5.75 16.38 -30.45
CA VAL A 175 -5.65 17.43 -31.49
C VAL A 175 -5.93 16.87 -32.89
N ALA A 176 -5.48 15.66 -33.19
CA ALA A 176 -5.76 15.00 -34.47
C ALA A 176 -7.26 14.65 -34.61
N GLN A 177 -7.90 14.17 -33.55
CA GLN A 177 -9.34 13.88 -33.53
C GLN A 177 -10.20 15.14 -33.69
N ASP A 178 -9.81 16.25 -33.04
CA ASP A 178 -10.50 17.53 -33.15
C ASP A 178 -10.44 18.10 -34.58
N ARG A 179 -9.28 17.98 -35.24
CA ARG A 179 -9.11 18.32 -36.66
C ARG A 179 -9.92 17.42 -37.59
N LEU A 180 -10.02 16.13 -37.28
CA LEU A 180 -10.82 15.17 -38.04
C LEU A 180 -12.31 15.48 -37.93
N ALA A 181 -12.81 15.75 -36.72
CA ALA A 181 -14.19 16.15 -36.47
C ALA A 181 -14.53 17.43 -37.26
N SER A 182 -13.65 18.44 -37.19
CA SER A 182 -13.81 19.69 -37.95
C SER A 182 -13.85 19.48 -39.46
N ALA A 183 -13.01 18.58 -39.99
CA ALA A 183 -12.98 18.26 -41.42
C ALA A 183 -14.26 17.50 -41.86
N LEU A 184 -14.77 16.59 -41.02
CA LEU A 184 -16.02 15.87 -41.28
C LEU A 184 -17.24 16.81 -41.28
N ASP A 185 -17.29 17.77 -40.35
CA ASP A 185 -18.33 18.80 -40.33
C ASP A 185 -18.27 19.71 -41.57
N GLY A 186 -17.07 20.06 -42.03
CA GLY A 186 -16.88 20.81 -43.27
C GLY A 186 -17.32 20.04 -44.52
N MET A 187 -17.04 18.73 -44.58
CA MET A 187 -17.46 17.87 -45.69
C MET A 187 -18.97 17.58 -45.70
N ALA A 188 -19.62 17.55 -44.53
CA ALA A 188 -21.07 17.40 -44.43
C ALA A 188 -21.83 18.65 -44.91
N ALA A 189 -21.18 19.82 -44.90
CA ALA A 189 -21.74 21.09 -45.37
C ALA A 189 -21.70 21.26 -46.90
N GLU A 190 -20.80 20.57 -47.61
CA GLU A 190 -20.70 20.62 -49.09
C GLU A 190 -21.36 19.38 -49.73
N GLN A 191 -22.57 19.56 -50.28
CA GLN A 191 -23.29 18.50 -51.00
C GLN A 191 -22.66 18.23 -52.38
N GLY A 192 -21.92 17.12 -52.49
CA GLY A 192 -21.51 16.49 -53.75
C GLY A 192 -20.29 15.58 -53.57
N LEU A 193 -20.48 14.26 -53.48
CA LEU A 193 -19.36 13.32 -53.43
C LEU A 193 -18.76 13.13 -54.83
N ASP A 194 -17.78 13.97 -55.14
CA ASP A 194 -16.96 13.86 -56.33
C ASP A 194 -16.11 12.58 -56.32
N ASP A 195 -15.72 12.07 -57.49
CA ASP A 195 -14.85 10.88 -57.60
C ASP A 195 -13.47 11.09 -56.94
N GLU A 196 -13.02 12.34 -56.81
CA GLU A 196 -11.84 12.69 -56.03
C GLU A 196 -12.04 12.46 -54.52
N SER A 197 -13.21 12.79 -53.98
CA SER A 197 -13.57 12.52 -52.58
C SER A 197 -13.62 11.02 -52.31
N ARG A 198 -14.11 10.20 -53.26
CA ARG A 198 -14.07 8.73 -53.15
C ARG A 198 -12.66 8.17 -53.14
N ASN A 199 -11.77 8.72 -53.98
CA ASN A 199 -10.39 8.27 -54.04
C ASN A 199 -9.60 8.70 -52.77
N ARG A 200 -9.88 9.90 -52.24
CA ARG A 200 -9.37 10.37 -50.95
C ARG A 200 -9.86 9.50 -49.79
N LEU A 201 -11.15 9.12 -49.77
CA LEU A 201 -11.69 8.21 -48.76
C LEU A 201 -11.01 6.83 -48.79
N ARG A 202 -10.77 6.29 -50.00
CA ARG A 202 -10.04 5.02 -50.14
C ARG A 202 -8.58 5.12 -49.70
N SER A 203 -7.92 6.26 -49.98
CA SER A 203 -6.57 6.55 -49.48
C SER A 203 -6.54 6.68 -47.95
N ILE A 204 -7.55 7.31 -47.35
CA ILE A 204 -7.69 7.46 -45.90
C ILE A 204 -7.88 6.07 -45.27
N ASP A 205 -8.72 5.21 -45.84
CA ASP A 205 -8.99 3.87 -45.31
C ASP A 205 -7.71 3.01 -45.27
N VAL A 206 -6.89 3.07 -46.32
CA VAL A 206 -5.58 2.41 -46.37
C VAL A 206 -4.60 3.00 -45.34
N GLN A 207 -4.58 4.32 -45.16
CA GLN A 207 -3.74 4.97 -44.15
C GLN A 207 -4.20 4.67 -42.72
N LEU A 208 -5.51 4.62 -42.46
CA LEU A 208 -6.09 4.24 -41.18
C LEU A 208 -5.80 2.78 -40.84
N PHE A 209 -5.88 1.89 -41.83
CA PHE A 209 -5.50 0.48 -41.66
C PHE A 209 -4.02 0.35 -41.28
N LYS A 210 -3.14 1.05 -42.00
CA LYS A 210 -1.70 1.04 -41.72
C LYS A 210 -1.36 1.65 -40.35
N MET A 211 -2.03 2.74 -39.96
CA MET A 211 -1.89 3.31 -38.62
C MET A 211 -2.40 2.36 -37.54
N ALA A 212 -3.51 1.66 -37.76
CA ALA A 212 -4.03 0.68 -36.80
C ALA A 212 -3.05 -0.48 -36.60
N GLU A 213 -2.36 -0.92 -37.66
CA GLU A 213 -1.32 -1.95 -37.60
C GLU A 213 -0.05 -1.47 -36.88
N GLU A 214 0.41 -0.24 -37.17
CA GLU A 214 1.53 0.39 -36.47
C GLU A 214 1.22 0.62 -34.98
N ILE A 215 0.02 1.08 -34.63
CA ILE A 215 -0.43 1.25 -33.23
C ILE A 215 -0.51 -0.11 -32.52
N GLY A 216 -1.03 -1.15 -33.18
CA GLY A 216 -1.10 -2.51 -32.62
C GLY A 216 0.28 -3.07 -32.29
N SER A 217 1.20 -3.00 -33.25
CA SER A 217 2.58 -3.49 -33.07
C SER A 217 3.36 -2.68 -32.02
N ASN A 218 3.18 -1.36 -31.98
CA ASN A 218 3.84 -0.52 -30.98
C ASN A 218 3.31 -0.80 -29.56
N ARG A 219 2.00 -1.01 -29.42
CA ARG A 219 1.37 -1.36 -28.15
C ARG A 219 1.80 -2.74 -27.65
N ASP A 220 1.96 -3.72 -28.54
CA ASP A 220 2.49 -5.05 -28.19
C ASP A 220 3.95 -4.98 -27.71
N ALA A 221 4.78 -4.17 -28.37
CA ALA A 221 6.16 -3.92 -27.96
C ALA A 221 6.23 -3.23 -26.58
N GLU A 222 5.40 -2.22 -26.34
CA GLU A 222 5.28 -1.53 -25.04
C GLU A 222 4.79 -2.46 -23.93
N VAL A 223 3.77 -3.29 -24.19
CA VAL A 223 3.25 -4.27 -23.22
C VAL A 223 4.30 -5.35 -22.92
N MET A 224 5.06 -5.79 -23.92
CA MET A 224 6.14 -6.75 -23.73
C MET A 224 7.29 -6.14 -22.90
N GLY A 225 7.61 -4.87 -23.14
CA GLY A 225 8.55 -4.09 -22.32
C GLY A 225 8.10 -3.98 -20.86
N LEU A 226 6.85 -3.56 -20.62
CA LEU A 226 6.26 -3.44 -19.29
C LEU A 226 6.24 -4.79 -18.55
N ARG A 227 5.91 -5.89 -19.23
CA ARG A 227 5.98 -7.23 -18.62
C ARG A 227 7.40 -7.62 -18.22
N GLY A 228 8.39 -7.24 -19.02
CA GLY A 228 9.81 -7.43 -18.68
C GLY A 228 10.22 -6.65 -17.43
N ASP A 229 9.84 -5.39 -17.35
CA ASP A 229 10.16 -4.53 -16.21
C ASP A 229 9.49 -5.03 -14.91
N ILE A 230 8.22 -5.46 -15.00
CA ILE A 230 7.51 -6.06 -13.86
C ILE A 230 8.21 -7.35 -13.39
N ALA A 231 8.70 -8.17 -14.32
CA ALA A 231 9.45 -9.38 -13.98
C ALA A 231 10.76 -9.03 -13.25
N GLN A 232 11.51 -8.05 -13.74
CA GLN A 232 12.73 -7.57 -13.08
C GLN A 232 12.47 -6.97 -11.70
N LEU A 233 11.40 -6.18 -11.55
CA LEU A 233 11.00 -5.63 -10.25
C LEU A 233 10.62 -6.75 -9.27
N THR A 234 9.89 -7.77 -9.75
CA THR A 234 9.49 -8.92 -8.95
C THR A 234 10.72 -9.70 -8.48
N GLU A 235 11.70 -9.93 -9.35
CA GLU A 235 12.96 -10.59 -9.01
C GLU A 235 13.77 -9.77 -7.99
N ALA A 236 13.88 -8.46 -8.17
CA ALA A 236 14.56 -7.57 -7.22
C ALA A 236 13.88 -7.56 -5.82
N LEU A 237 12.55 -7.56 -5.77
CA LEU A 237 11.77 -7.64 -4.53
C LEU A 237 11.92 -9.00 -3.84
N GLN A 238 11.89 -10.09 -4.61
CA GLN A 238 12.15 -11.44 -4.09
C GLN A 238 13.58 -11.55 -3.54
N ALA A 239 14.56 -10.98 -4.23
CA ALA A 239 15.92 -10.92 -3.76
C ALA A 239 16.00 -10.16 -2.42
N LEU A 240 15.43 -8.96 -2.33
CA LEU A 240 15.42 -8.15 -1.10
C LEU A 240 14.75 -8.88 0.08
N THR A 241 13.58 -9.49 -0.14
CA THR A 241 12.85 -10.24 0.90
C THR A 241 13.61 -11.49 1.35
N GLN A 242 14.28 -12.20 0.43
CA GLN A 242 15.11 -13.35 0.77
C GLN A 242 16.35 -12.94 1.59
N ALA A 243 16.99 -11.81 1.24
CA ALA A 243 18.10 -11.25 2.01
C ALA A 243 17.68 -10.85 3.44
N ALA A 244 16.45 -10.32 3.59
CA ALA A 244 15.87 -10.00 4.89
C ALA A 244 15.47 -11.23 5.73
N ARG A 245 15.15 -12.37 5.10
CA ARG A 245 14.79 -13.64 5.78
C ARG A 245 15.99 -14.49 6.21
N ALA A 246 17.10 -14.46 5.47
CA ALA A 246 18.34 -15.16 5.83
C ALA A 246 18.80 -15.01 7.30
N PRO A 247 18.70 -13.83 7.96
CA PRO A 247 19.05 -13.71 9.39
C PRO A 247 18.09 -14.43 10.35
N ALA A 248 16.83 -14.70 9.97
CA ALA A 248 15.86 -15.40 10.82
C ALA A 248 16.08 -16.92 10.83
N GLU A 249 16.37 -17.51 9.67
CA GLU A 249 16.62 -18.96 9.54
C GLU A 249 17.95 -19.37 10.19
N ALA A 250 19.00 -18.55 10.06
CA ALA A 250 20.29 -18.80 10.72
C ALA A 250 20.18 -18.79 12.25
N ARG A 251 19.26 -17.99 12.82
CA ARG A 251 18.96 -17.95 14.26
C ARG A 251 18.15 -19.16 14.71
N ALA A 252 17.21 -19.63 13.88
CA ALA A 252 16.40 -20.82 14.17
C ALA A 252 17.24 -22.12 14.16
N ARG A 253 18.20 -22.25 13.24
CA ARG A 253 19.07 -23.44 13.14
C ARG A 253 20.13 -23.55 14.23
N ARG A 254 20.50 -22.44 14.90
CA ARG A 254 21.48 -22.43 16.01
C ARG A 254 20.87 -22.74 17.38
N ARG A 255 19.56 -22.94 17.47
CA ARG A 255 18.90 -23.31 18.73
C ARG A 255 19.16 -24.81 18.98
N PRO A 256 19.92 -25.20 20.02
CA PRO A 256 20.14 -26.62 20.30
C PRO A 256 18.81 -27.25 20.68
N THR A 257 18.40 -28.29 19.95
CA THR A 257 17.29 -29.15 20.35
C THR A 257 17.73 -29.92 21.59
N SER A 258 17.23 -29.52 22.76
CA SER A 258 17.46 -30.25 24.01
C SER A 258 17.02 -31.72 23.82
N PRO A 259 17.83 -32.72 24.21
CA PRO A 259 17.41 -34.11 24.11
C PRO A 259 16.25 -34.36 25.08
N PRO A 260 15.31 -35.26 24.73
CA PRO A 260 14.21 -35.61 25.63
C PRO A 260 14.78 -36.23 26.90
N ALA A 261 14.39 -35.68 28.05
CA ALA A 261 14.69 -36.24 29.36
C ALA A 261 13.90 -37.55 29.50
N ASP A 262 14.60 -38.68 29.38
CA ASP A 262 14.04 -40.00 29.64
C ASP A 262 13.87 -40.20 31.14
N ARG A 263 12.72 -40.79 31.49
CA ARG A 263 12.25 -41.10 32.85
C ARG A 263 12.81 -42.41 33.37
#